data_AF-A0A7C6YV21-F1
#
_entry.id   AF-A0A7C6YV21-F1
#
_cell.length_a   1.000
_cell.length_b   1.000
_cell.length_c   1.000
_cell.angle_alpha   90.00
_cell.angle_beta   90.00
_cell.angle_gamma   90.00
#
_symmetry.space_group_name_H-M   'P 1'
#
loop_
_entity.id
_entity.type
_entity.pdbx_description
1 polymer ?
#
loop_
_entity_poly.entity_id
_entity_poly.type
_entity_poly.pdbx_seq_one_letter_code
_entity_poly.pdbx_strand_id
1 'polypeptide(L)' 'MSTMVQIGDFFVRLRDQGNRPKLTIWNNTGTKIVSEFISPTTAPSFWDQIGKLTSEDVVEETRALLEKGK' A
#
# COMPACT_ATOMS: atom_id res chain seq x y z
N MET A 1 5.28 12.37 -6.88
CA MET A 1 4.89 11.45 -7.99
C MET A 1 3.75 10.52 -7.54
N SER A 2 3.02 9.82 -8.43
CA SER A 2 1.99 8.85 -8.01
C SER A 2 2.06 7.59 -8.86
N THR A 3 2.07 6.45 -8.21
CA THR A 3 2.03 5.12 -8.82
C THR A 3 0.74 4.45 -8.43
N MET A 4 0.02 3.86 -9.38
CA MET A 4 -1.16 3.04 -9.13
C MET A 4 -0.97 1.72 -9.85
N VAL A 5 -1.16 0.63 -9.12
CA VAL A 5 -1.05 -0.74 -9.63
C VAL A 5 -2.24 -1.55 -9.16
N GLN A 6 -2.54 -2.61 -9.89
CA GLN A 6 -3.50 -3.62 -9.46
C GLN A 6 -2.72 -4.86 -9.04
N ILE A 7 -3.02 -5.39 -7.85
CA ILE A 7 -2.42 -6.60 -7.28
C ILE A 7 -3.58 -7.52 -6.90
N GLY A 8 -3.77 -8.60 -7.68
CA GLY A 8 -4.95 -9.45 -7.58
C GLY A 8 -6.25 -8.66 -7.76
N ASP A 9 -7.15 -8.78 -6.79
CA ASP A 9 -8.44 -8.06 -6.71
C ASP A 9 -8.34 -6.67 -6.06
N PHE A 10 -7.14 -6.21 -5.73
CA PHE A 10 -6.93 -4.94 -5.03
C PHE A 10 -6.23 -3.92 -5.90
N PHE A 11 -6.61 -2.66 -5.72
CA PHE A 11 -5.92 -1.52 -6.32
C PHE A 11 -5.05 -0.86 -5.25
N VAL A 12 -3.77 -0.71 -5.54
CA VAL A 12 -2.80 -0.08 -4.65
C VAL A 12 -2.30 1.20 -5.28
N ARG A 13 -2.41 2.30 -4.55
CA ARG A 13 -1.85 3.58 -4.95
C ARG A 13 -0.82 4.03 -3.92
N LEU A 14 0.37 4.33 -4.42
CA LEU A 14 1.42 5.04 -3.70
C LEU A 14 1.50 6.45 -4.26
N ARG A 15 1.19 7.44 -3.41
CA ARG A 15 1.33 8.84 -3.75
C ARG A 15 2.48 9.42 -2.95
N ASP A 16 3.53 9.81 -3.63
CA ASP A 16 4.61 10.58 -3.05
C ASP A 16 4.12 12.01 -2.75
N GLN A 17 4.11 12.37 -1.46
CA GLN A 17 3.82 13.71 -0.93
C GLN A 17 5.09 14.32 -0.30
N GLY A 18 6.25 14.14 -0.93
CA GLY A 18 7.54 14.58 -0.42
C GLY A 18 8.08 13.57 0.60
N ASN A 19 8.29 13.99 1.85
CA ASN A 19 8.97 13.14 2.84
C ASN A 19 8.21 11.88 3.28
N ARG A 20 6.91 11.77 3.00
CA ARG A 20 6.09 10.64 3.43
C ARG A 20 5.16 10.19 2.30
N PRO A 21 5.42 9.03 1.67
CA PRO A 21 4.49 8.48 0.70
C PRO A 21 3.19 8.07 1.39
N LYS A 22 2.06 8.35 0.74
CA LYS A 22 0.73 7.92 1.15
C LYS A 22 0.35 6.64 0.41
N LEU A 23 0.04 5.59 1.16
CA LEU A 23 -0.51 4.34 0.66
C LEU A 23 -2.03 4.38 0.71
N THR A 24 -2.69 4.01 -0.37
CA THR A 24 -4.13 3.81 -0.39
C THR A 24 -4.44 2.52 -1.11
N ILE A 25 -5.27 1.67 -0.50
CA ILE A 25 -5.67 0.37 -1.05
C ILE A 25 -7.19 0.33 -1.15
N TRP A 26 -7.69 -0.13 -2.30
CA TRP A 26 -9.10 -0.39 -2.54
C TRP A 26 -9.28 -1.85 -2.94
N ASN A 27 -10.46 -2.41 -2.66
CA ASN A 27 -10.89 -3.67 -3.28
C ASN A 27 -11.48 -3.43 -4.68
N ASN A 28 -11.84 -4.54 -5.35
CA ASN A 28 -12.51 -4.55 -6.64
C ASN A 28 -13.89 -3.86 -6.67
N THR A 29 -14.54 -3.65 -5.50
CA THR A 29 -15.81 -2.91 -5.40
C THR A 29 -15.61 -1.40 -5.24
N GLY A 30 -14.37 -0.90 -5.22
CA GLY A 30 -14.05 0.51 -5.00
C GLY A 30 -14.10 0.94 -3.53
N THR A 31 -14.26 0.01 -2.60
CA THR A 31 -14.21 0.27 -1.16
C THR A 31 -12.76 0.49 -0.74
N LYS A 32 -12.51 1.62 -0.08
CA LYS A 32 -11.19 1.97 0.45
C LYS A 32 -10.91 1.19 1.73
N ILE A 33 -9.93 0.29 1.69
CA ILE A 33 -9.52 -0.55 2.83
C ILE A 33 -8.45 0.16 3.67
N VAL A 34 -7.46 0.76 3.01
CA VAL A 34 -6.30 1.39 3.66
C VAL A 34 -6.09 2.78 3.07
N SER A 35 -5.66 3.74 3.89
CA SER A 35 -5.46 5.13 3.47
C SER A 35 -4.50 5.88 4.39
N GLU A 36 -3.29 5.34 4.56
CA GLU A 36 -2.35 5.77 5.59
C GLU A 36 -1.04 6.31 5.01
N PHE A 37 -0.32 7.11 5.80
CA PHE A 37 1.02 7.56 5.46
C PHE A 37 2.06 6.52 5.90
N ILE A 38 2.95 6.16 4.98
CA ILE A 38 4.04 5.23 5.24
C ILE A 38 5.27 6.01 5.69
N SER A 39 5.96 5.51 6.69
CA SER A 39 7.26 6.02 7.15
C SER A 39 8.27 4.88 7.22
N PRO A 40 9.59 5.17 7.26
CA PRO A 40 10.61 4.16 7.50
C PRO A 40 10.42 3.37 8.81
N THR A 41 9.62 3.93 9.72
CA THR A 41 9.30 3.37 11.04
C THR A 41 7.90 2.75 11.10
N THR A 42 7.23 2.52 9.96
CA THR A 42 5.91 1.89 9.95
C THR A 42 5.99 0.55 10.67
N ALA A 43 5.17 0.41 11.73
CA ALA A 43 5.21 -0.75 12.60
C ALA A 43 4.91 -2.05 11.82
N PRO A 44 5.54 -3.19 12.18
CA PRO A 44 5.24 -4.48 11.56
C PRO A 44 3.74 -4.80 11.55
N SER A 45 3.04 -4.45 12.64
CA SER A 45 1.60 -4.64 12.81
C SER A 45 0.73 -3.97 11.73
N PHE A 46 1.23 -2.92 11.08
CA PHE A 46 0.53 -2.28 9.96
C PHE A 46 0.47 -3.23 8.75
N TRP A 47 1.56 -3.91 8.46
CA TRP A 47 1.62 -4.86 7.35
C TRP A 47 0.83 -6.14 7.66
N ASP A 48 0.85 -6.60 8.91
CA ASP A 48 -0.03 -7.69 9.36
C ASP A 48 -1.51 -7.35 9.16
N GLN A 49 -1.91 -6.10 9.42
CA GLN A 49 -3.29 -5.65 9.19
C GLN A 49 -3.63 -5.61 7.70
N ILE A 50 -2.72 -5.12 6.85
CA ILE A 50 -2.92 -5.13 5.40
C ILE A 50 -3.10 -6.57 4.91
N GLY A 51 -2.22 -7.50 5.32
CA GLY A 51 -2.31 -8.91 4.92
C GLY A 51 -3.63 -9.55 5.32
N LYS A 52 -4.14 -9.25 6.52
CA LYS A 52 -5.46 -9.73 6.99
C LYS A 52 -6.65 -9.16 6.22
N LEU A 53 -6.55 -7.91 5.76
CA LEU A 53 -7.65 -7.22 5.06
C LEU A 53 -7.61 -7.43 3.54
N THR A 54 -6.47 -7.86 3.01
CA THR A 54 -6.22 -8.01 1.58
C THR A 54 -5.69 -9.40 1.27
N SER A 55 -4.38 -9.54 1.04
CA SER A 55 -3.64 -10.80 0.92
C SER A 55 -2.16 -10.57 1.21
N GLU A 56 -1.39 -11.65 1.38
CA GLU A 56 0.07 -11.57 1.52
C GLU A 56 0.73 -11.01 0.25
N ASP A 57 0.26 -11.37 -0.95
CA ASP A 57 0.77 -10.85 -2.22
C ASP A 57 0.69 -9.32 -2.29
N VAL A 58 -0.41 -8.72 -1.80
CA VAL A 58 -0.59 -7.27 -1.74
C VAL A 58 0.46 -6.63 -0.84
N VAL A 59 0.80 -7.26 0.28
CA VAL A 59 1.84 -6.77 1.20
C VAL A 59 3.21 -6.82 0.55
N GLU A 60 3.59 -7.95 -0.05
CA GLU A 60 4.89 -8.13 -0.68
C GLU A 60 5.12 -7.17 -1.85
N GLU A 61 4.16 -7.10 -2.78
CA GLU A 61 4.25 -6.20 -3.93
C GLU A 61 4.23 -4.72 -3.50
N THR A 62 3.41 -4.35 -2.51
CA THR A 62 3.38 -2.96 -2.01
C THR A 62 4.73 -2.56 -1.40
N ARG A 63 5.37 -3.46 -0.65
CA ARG A 63 6.72 -3.22 -0.10
C ARG A 63 7.75 -3.09 -1.22
N ALA A 64 7.71 -3.97 -2.22
CA ALA A 64 8.62 -3.89 -3.36
C ALA A 64 8.45 -2.57 -4.15
N LEU A 65 7.22 -2.04 -4.27
CA LEU A 65 6.97 -0.75 -4.91
C LEU A 65 7.52 0.43 -4.10
N LEU A 66 7.46 0.36 -2.77
CA LEU A 66 8.06 1.36 -1.89
C LEU A 66 9.58 1.39 -2.01
N GLU A 67 10.23 0.24 -2.18
CA GLU A 67 11.67 0.16 -2.39
C GLU A 67 12.11 0.64 -3.76
N LYS A 68 11.35 0.32 -4.83
CA LYS A 68 11.62 0.79 -6.20
C LYS A 68 11.37 2.29 -6.42
N GLY A 69 10.59 2.91 -5.54
CA GLY A 69 10.26 4.34 -5.59
C GLY A 69 11.23 5.25 -4.82
N LYS A 70 12.27 4.69 -4.18
CA LYS A 70 13.41 5.42 -3.62
C LYS A 70 14.48 5.68 -4.68
#